data_AF-A0A0F9H8T8-F1
#
_entry.id   AF-A0A0F9H8T8-F1
#
_cell.length_a   1.000
_cell.length_b   1.000
_cell.length_c   1.000
_cell.angle_alpha   90.00
_cell.angle_beta   90.00
_cell.angle_gamma   90.00
#
_symmetry.space_group_name_H-M   'P 1'
#
loop_
_entity.id
_entity.type
_entity.pdbx_description
1 polymer ?
#
loop_
_entity_poly.entity_id
_entity_poly.type
_entity_poly.pdbx_seq_one_letter_code
_entity_poly.pdbx_strand_id
1 'polypeptide(L)'
;MQRRTMAKLAYLCLMNGTWDGTQILSNDYLQEALSPGSGAVGSNYGYLFYLDNYTTNFNFYYTSGAFGQNFYVIPELDLLFLVNGWSYEEPSREFLLTDYIIPSILNYEEPEPSGDTSIPGMPISLLLICILTILAITLRKKKEDITFRKE
;
A
#
# COMPACT_ATOMS: atom_id res chain seq x y z
N MET A 1 -0.13 -16.14 0.37
CA MET A 1 1.16 -15.41 0.34
C MET A 1 1.26 -14.49 1.56
N GLN A 2 2.46 -14.23 2.11
CA GLN A 2 2.61 -13.26 3.20
C GLN A 2 2.36 -11.82 2.69
N ARG A 3 1.60 -11.00 3.44
CA ARG A 3 1.23 -9.63 3.03
C ARG A 3 2.44 -8.76 2.68
N ARG A 4 3.54 -8.89 3.42
CA ARG A 4 4.78 -8.13 3.16
C ARG A 4 5.39 -8.48 1.80
N THR A 5 5.40 -9.75 1.43
CA THR A 5 5.89 -10.19 0.11
C THR A 5 5.02 -9.64 -1.00
N MET A 6 3.69 -9.69 -0.81
CA MET A 6 2.73 -9.12 -1.75
C MET A 6 2.96 -7.62 -1.96
N ALA A 7 3.14 -6.86 -0.87
CA ALA A 7 3.41 -5.43 -0.92
C ALA A 7 4.71 -5.11 -1.64
N LYS A 8 5.79 -5.88 -1.40
CA LYS A 8 7.06 -5.71 -2.12
C LYS A 8 6.93 -5.97 -3.61
N LEU A 9 6.19 -7.01 -4.00
CA LEU A 9 5.96 -7.31 -5.41
C LEU A 9 5.12 -6.22 -6.08
N ALA A 10 4.02 -5.81 -5.46
CA ALA A 10 3.16 -4.74 -5.96
C ALA A 10 3.93 -3.41 -6.08
N TYR A 11 4.77 -3.08 -5.09
CA TYR A 11 5.64 -1.91 -5.13
C TYR A 11 6.67 -1.99 -6.26
N LEU A 12 7.30 -3.14 -6.47
CA LEU A 12 8.18 -3.33 -7.63
C LEU A 12 7.43 -3.08 -8.93
N CYS A 13 6.20 -3.58 -9.09
CA CYS A 13 5.39 -3.32 -10.27
C CYS A 13 5.11 -1.82 -10.46
N LEU A 14 4.69 -1.13 -9.40
CA LEU A 14 4.43 0.32 -9.41
C LEU A 14 5.68 1.14 -9.78
N MET A 15 6.84 0.71 -9.28
CA MET A 15 8.14 1.37 -9.52
C MET A 15 8.84 0.85 -10.79
N ASN A 16 8.10 0.32 -11.76
CA ASN A 16 8.64 -0.18 -13.03
C ASN A 16 9.81 -1.17 -12.85
N GLY A 17 9.72 -2.01 -11.82
CA GLY A 17 10.67 -3.05 -11.46
C GLY A 17 11.89 -2.59 -10.67
N THR A 18 11.92 -1.33 -10.20
CA THR A 18 13.05 -0.75 -9.46
C THR A 18 12.82 -0.76 -7.95
N TRP A 19 13.85 -1.10 -7.19
CA TRP A 19 13.88 -1.00 -5.73
C TRP A 19 15.13 -0.24 -5.31
N ASP A 20 14.98 0.87 -4.59
CA ASP A 20 16.08 1.73 -4.11
C ASP A 20 17.12 2.05 -5.21
N GLY A 21 16.63 2.40 -6.41
CA GLY A 21 17.46 2.73 -7.58
C GLY A 21 18.09 1.52 -8.29
N THR A 22 17.85 0.30 -7.82
CA THR A 22 18.32 -0.94 -8.45
C THR A 22 17.20 -1.61 -9.24
N GLN A 23 17.41 -1.89 -10.53
CA GLN A 23 16.47 -2.66 -11.35
C GLN A 23 16.47 -4.13 -10.92
N ILE A 24 15.37 -4.61 -10.33
CA ILE A 24 15.20 -6.02 -9.92
C ILE A 24 14.41 -6.79 -10.97
N LEU A 25 13.35 -6.20 -11.51
CA LEU A 25 12.51 -6.78 -12.56
C LEU A 25 12.65 -5.93 -13.82
N SER A 26 12.88 -6.50 -15.00
CA SER A 26 13.01 -5.70 -16.22
C SER A 26 11.76 -4.86 -16.50
N ASN A 27 11.94 -3.58 -16.85
CA ASN A 27 10.84 -2.74 -17.30
C ASN A 27 10.18 -3.30 -18.57
N ASP A 28 10.97 -3.83 -19.51
CA ASP A 28 10.46 -4.44 -20.75
C ASP A 28 9.57 -5.64 -20.45
N TYR A 29 9.96 -6.46 -19.45
CA TYR A 29 9.13 -7.58 -19.00
C TYR A 29 7.80 -7.08 -18.42
N LEU A 30 7.80 -6.02 -17.61
CA LEU A 30 6.56 -5.45 -17.08
C LEU A 30 5.67 -4.90 -18.20
N GLN A 31 6.24 -4.20 -19.19
CA GLN A 31 5.46 -3.70 -20.33
C GLN A 31 4.80 -4.83 -21.11
N GLU A 32 5.54 -5.92 -21.34
CA GLU A 32 5.00 -7.10 -22.00
C GLU A 32 3.95 -7.83 -21.13
N ALA A 33 4.21 -7.94 -19.83
CA ALA A 33 3.30 -8.56 -18.87
C ALA A 33 1.98 -7.81 -18.69
N LEU A 34 2.01 -6.50 -18.83
CA LEU A 34 0.85 -5.62 -18.69
C LEU A 34 0.19 -5.31 -20.03
N SER A 35 0.66 -5.93 -21.12
CA SER A 35 0.02 -5.84 -22.42
C SER A 35 -1.01 -6.96 -22.59
N PRO A 36 -2.18 -6.67 -23.20
CA PRO A 36 -3.15 -7.68 -23.57
C PRO A 36 -2.54 -8.84 -24.36
N GLY A 37 -2.68 -10.06 -23.84
CA GLY A 37 -2.35 -11.26 -24.59
C GLY A 37 -3.37 -11.54 -25.70
N SER A 38 -2.98 -12.32 -26.70
CA SER A 38 -3.87 -12.80 -27.78
C SER A 38 -4.58 -14.13 -27.46
N GLY A 39 -4.57 -14.54 -26.19
CA GLY A 39 -4.98 -15.87 -25.73
C GLY A 39 -6.45 -16.01 -25.30
N ALA A 40 -6.82 -17.23 -24.90
CA ALA A 40 -8.21 -17.62 -24.57
C ALA A 40 -8.85 -16.88 -23.37
N VAL A 41 -8.05 -16.19 -22.56
CA VAL A 41 -8.50 -15.42 -21.37
C VAL A 41 -9.05 -14.03 -21.77
N GLY A 42 -8.97 -13.68 -23.06
CA GLY A 42 -9.46 -12.41 -23.61
C GLY A 42 -8.42 -11.29 -23.57
N SER A 43 -8.81 -10.10 -24.01
CA SER A 43 -7.95 -8.91 -24.11
C SER A 43 -7.60 -8.27 -22.77
N ASN A 44 -8.13 -8.78 -21.66
CA ASN A 44 -8.03 -8.16 -20.33
C ASN A 44 -7.09 -8.96 -19.41
N TYR A 45 -6.06 -9.56 -20.01
CA TYR A 45 -5.11 -10.41 -19.31
C TYR A 45 -3.75 -10.42 -20.00
N GLY A 46 -2.69 -10.23 -19.23
CA GLY A 46 -1.30 -10.28 -19.68
C GLY A 46 -0.48 -11.11 -18.68
N TYR A 47 0.19 -12.15 -19.16
CA TYR A 47 0.92 -13.14 -18.34
C TYR A 47 0.21 -13.63 -17.07
N LEU A 48 0.45 -13.01 -15.91
CA LEU A 48 -0.13 -13.37 -14.60
C LEU A 48 -0.98 -12.24 -14.01
N PHE A 49 -1.28 -11.23 -14.82
CA PHE A 49 -1.99 -10.03 -14.44
C PHE A 49 -3.32 -9.93 -15.21
N TYR A 50 -4.37 -9.66 -14.46
CA TYR A 50 -5.63 -9.16 -15.00
C TYR A 50 -5.46 -7.67 -15.28
N LEU A 51 -5.95 -7.24 -16.43
CA LEU A 51 -5.84 -5.88 -16.93
C LEU A 51 -7.25 -5.28 -16.97
N ASP A 52 -7.51 -4.26 -16.16
CA ASP A 52 -8.78 -3.56 -16.15
C ASP A 52 -8.59 -2.10 -16.56
N ASN A 53 -9.22 -1.77 -17.69
CA ASN A 53 -9.24 -0.41 -18.24
C ASN A 53 -10.69 0.12 -18.35
N TYR A 54 -11.67 -0.57 -17.75
CA TYR A 54 -13.09 -0.36 -18.07
C TYR A 54 -13.95 0.01 -16.86
N THR A 55 -13.58 -0.40 -15.64
CA THR A 55 -14.42 -0.17 -14.45
C THR A 55 -14.19 1.18 -13.78
N THR A 56 -13.05 1.84 -14.02
CA THR A 56 -12.77 3.19 -13.49
C THR A 56 -12.17 4.09 -14.55
N ASN A 57 -12.11 5.41 -14.29
CA ASN A 57 -11.36 6.36 -15.12
C ASN A 57 -9.82 6.18 -15.01
N PHE A 58 -9.36 5.23 -14.20
CA PHE A 58 -7.96 4.90 -14.00
C PHE A 58 -7.70 3.49 -14.53
N ASN A 59 -6.54 3.30 -15.15
CA ASN A 59 -6.13 1.95 -15.52
C ASN A 59 -5.59 1.28 -14.27
N PHE A 60 -5.97 0.03 -14.05
CA PHE A 60 -5.33 -0.76 -13.02
C PHE A 60 -5.12 -2.18 -13.51
N TYR A 61 -4.12 -2.81 -12.91
CA TYR A 61 -3.86 -4.22 -13.11
C TYR A 61 -3.73 -4.89 -11.77
N TYR A 62 -4.04 -6.17 -11.74
CA TYR A 62 -4.09 -6.91 -10.49
C TYR A 62 -3.77 -8.38 -10.68
N THR A 63 -3.40 -9.03 -9.60
CA THR A 63 -3.33 -10.49 -9.54
C THR A 63 -4.52 -11.00 -8.76
N SER A 64 -5.09 -12.13 -9.19
CA SER A 64 -6.13 -12.83 -8.44
C SER A 64 -5.62 -14.18 -7.97
N GLY A 65 -5.81 -14.46 -6.68
CA GLY A 65 -5.50 -15.74 -6.06
C GLY A 65 -6.72 -16.30 -5.34
N ALA A 66 -6.81 -17.64 -5.30
CA ALA A 66 -7.93 -18.35 -4.71
C ALA A 66 -8.31 -17.84 -3.31
N PHE A 67 -9.62 -17.78 -3.05
CA PHE A 67 -10.23 -17.32 -1.81
C PHE A 67 -10.02 -15.82 -1.51
N GLY A 68 -9.61 -15.02 -2.50
CA GLY A 68 -9.55 -13.55 -2.42
C GLY A 68 -8.19 -13.00 -2.00
N GLN A 69 -7.12 -13.54 -2.58
CA GLN A 69 -5.73 -13.10 -2.39
C GLN A 69 -5.30 -12.21 -3.55
N ASN A 70 -5.49 -10.90 -3.41
CA ASN A 70 -5.34 -9.96 -4.52
C ASN A 70 -4.40 -8.81 -4.16
N PHE A 71 -3.65 -8.30 -5.14
CA PHE A 71 -3.12 -6.95 -5.09
C PHE A 71 -3.42 -6.23 -6.39
N TYR A 72 -3.67 -4.94 -6.27
CA TYR A 72 -4.01 -4.02 -7.33
C TYR A 72 -2.96 -2.91 -7.37
N VAL A 73 -2.57 -2.52 -8.56
CA VAL A 73 -1.66 -1.41 -8.81
C VAL A 73 -2.37 -0.39 -9.69
N ILE A 74 -2.40 0.86 -9.22
CA ILE A 74 -3.03 1.99 -9.90
C ILE A 74 -1.96 3.08 -10.07
N PRO A 75 -1.14 3.00 -11.14
CA PRO A 75 0.02 3.88 -11.31
C PRO A 75 -0.33 5.37 -11.31
N GLU A 76 -1.47 5.74 -11.91
CA GLU A 76 -1.90 7.14 -12.01
C GLU A 76 -2.20 7.78 -10.66
N LEU A 77 -2.45 6.98 -9.62
CA LEU A 77 -2.73 7.44 -8.26
C LEU A 77 -1.59 7.15 -7.28
N ASP A 78 -0.46 6.61 -7.75
CA ASP A 78 0.62 6.10 -6.89
C ASP A 78 0.08 5.16 -5.77
N LEU A 79 -0.90 4.34 -6.13
CA LEU A 79 -1.70 3.57 -5.17
C LEU A 79 -1.49 2.06 -5.32
N LEU A 80 -1.29 1.41 -4.18
CA LEU A 80 -1.33 -0.04 -4.02
C LEU A 80 -2.47 -0.43 -3.10
N PHE A 81 -3.30 -1.36 -3.54
CA PHE A 81 -4.34 -1.96 -2.70
C PHE A 81 -4.16 -3.46 -2.59
N LEU A 82 -4.15 -3.97 -1.37
CA LEU A 82 -3.79 -5.35 -1.08
C LEU A 82 -4.86 -6.00 -0.20
N VAL A 83 -5.39 -7.12 -0.66
CA VAL A 83 -6.37 -7.91 0.07
C VAL A 83 -5.81 -9.31 0.28
N ASN A 84 -5.71 -9.71 1.53
CA ASN A 84 -5.45 -11.09 1.91
C ASN A 84 -6.71 -11.59 2.63
N GLY A 85 -7.63 -12.17 1.85
CA GLY A 85 -8.91 -12.68 2.34
C GLY A 85 -8.98 -14.20 2.32
N TRP A 86 -9.95 -14.75 3.05
CA TRP A 86 -10.33 -16.14 2.93
C TRP A 86 -11.85 -16.19 2.84
N SER A 87 -12.37 -16.42 1.64
CA SER A 87 -13.81 -16.48 1.39
C SER A 87 -14.14 -17.50 0.31
N TYR A 88 -15.13 -18.34 0.57
CA TYR A 88 -15.65 -19.31 -0.41
C TYR A 88 -16.52 -18.66 -1.48
N GLU A 89 -17.26 -17.63 -1.09
CA GLU A 89 -17.87 -16.72 -2.03
C GLU A 89 -16.75 -15.77 -2.49
N GLU A 90 -16.48 -15.71 -3.80
CA GLU A 90 -15.46 -14.83 -4.38
C GLU A 90 -16.10 -13.58 -5.00
N PRO A 91 -16.76 -12.68 -4.24
CA PRO A 91 -17.12 -11.39 -4.80
C PRO A 91 -15.82 -10.65 -5.10
N SER A 92 -15.77 -9.98 -6.27
CA SER A 92 -14.63 -9.13 -6.61
C SER A 92 -14.40 -8.13 -5.49
N ARG A 93 -13.14 -7.87 -5.14
CA ARG A 93 -12.78 -6.87 -4.11
C ARG A 93 -12.66 -5.47 -4.70
N GLU A 94 -12.95 -5.33 -5.99
CA GLU A 94 -12.90 -4.10 -6.76
C GLU A 94 -13.88 -3.06 -6.23
N PHE A 95 -15.05 -3.44 -5.70
CA PHE A 95 -15.99 -2.46 -5.12
C PHE A 95 -15.36 -1.64 -3.98
N LEU A 96 -14.42 -2.21 -3.21
CA LEU A 96 -13.70 -1.46 -2.18
C LEU A 96 -12.82 -0.37 -2.80
N LEU A 97 -12.21 -0.65 -3.96
CA LEU A 97 -11.44 0.32 -4.73
C LEU A 97 -12.36 1.40 -5.32
N THR A 98 -13.38 0.98 -6.05
CA THR A 98 -14.21 1.86 -6.88
C THR A 98 -15.17 2.72 -6.07
N ASP A 99 -15.75 2.17 -5.00
CA ASP A 99 -16.86 2.80 -4.29
C ASP A 99 -16.38 3.53 -3.01
N TYR A 100 -15.19 3.17 -2.49
CA TYR A 100 -14.69 3.69 -1.23
C TYR A 100 -13.29 4.31 -1.34
N ILE A 101 -12.28 3.54 -1.73
CA ILE A 101 -10.87 3.98 -1.65
C ILE A 101 -10.58 5.11 -2.64
N ILE A 102 -10.80 4.90 -3.95
CA ILE A 102 -10.52 5.92 -4.97
C ILE A 102 -11.34 7.19 -4.72
N PRO A 103 -12.66 7.12 -4.47
CA PRO A 103 -13.44 8.31 -4.13
C PRO A 103 -12.93 9.05 -2.89
N SER A 104 -12.43 8.34 -1.86
CA SER A 104 -11.90 8.99 -0.66
C SER A 104 -10.60 9.75 -0.89
N ILE A 105 -9.77 9.29 -1.83
CA ILE A 105 -8.52 9.96 -2.21
C ILE A 105 -8.84 11.20 -3.05
N LEU A 106 -9.75 11.08 -4.02
CA LEU A 106 -10.06 12.15 -4.96
C LEU A 106 -10.90 13.27 -4.34
N ASN A 107 -11.78 12.93 -3.38
CA ASN A 107 -12.62 13.90 -2.68
C ASN A 107 -12.04 14.27 -1.31
N TYR A 108 -10.74 14.02 -1.08
CA TYR A 108 -10.09 14.47 0.14
C TYR A 108 -9.94 15.99 0.10
N GLU A 109 -10.79 16.68 0.86
CA GLU A 109 -10.59 18.08 1.22
C GLU A 109 -9.78 18.12 2.51
N GLU A 110 -8.57 18.70 2.44
CA GLU A 110 -7.78 18.93 3.63
C GLU A 110 -8.59 19.81 4.59
N PRO A 111 -8.80 19.39 5.86
CA PRO A 111 -9.56 20.19 6.79
C PRO A 111 -8.88 21.55 6.95
N GLU A 112 -9.64 22.62 6.81
CA GLU A 112 -9.18 23.98 7.13
C GLU A 112 -8.46 23.92 8.49
N PRO A 113 -7.23 24.47 8.59
CA PRO A 113 -6.45 24.36 9.80
C PRO A 113 -7.25 24.98 10.94
N SER A 114 -7.81 24.14 11.81
CA SER A 114 -8.41 24.61 13.03
C SER A 114 -7.29 25.36 13.75
N GLY A 115 -7.50 26.63 14.11
CA GLY A 115 -6.57 27.36 14.97
C GLY A 115 -6.31 26.67 16.32
N ASP A 116 -7.03 25.57 16.58
CA ASP A 116 -6.70 24.54 17.54
C ASP A 116 -5.62 23.58 17.00
N THR A 117 -4.42 23.66 17.57
CA THR A 117 -3.29 22.76 17.30
C THR A 117 -3.50 21.34 17.87
N SER A 118 -4.68 21.05 18.44
CA SER A 118 -5.01 19.71 18.91
C SER A 118 -5.24 18.76 17.73
N ILE A 119 -4.56 17.62 17.73
CA ILE A 119 -4.85 16.55 16.78
C ILE A 119 -6.25 16.03 17.12
N PRO A 120 -7.20 15.99 16.16
CA PRO A 120 -8.56 15.51 16.44
C PRO A 120 -8.55 14.13 17.09
N GLY A 121 -9.21 14.00 18.25
CA GLY A 121 -9.26 12.75 19.01
C GLY A 121 -8.03 12.44 19.88
N MET A 122 -7.00 13.30 19.88
CA MET A 122 -5.83 13.17 20.75
C MET A 122 -5.72 14.40 21.68
N PRO A 123 -6.26 14.34 22.91
CA PRO A 123 -6.06 15.41 23.88
C PRO A 123 -4.56 15.68 24.12
N ILE A 124 -4.20 16.95 24.35
CA ILE A 124 -2.82 17.41 24.63
C ILE A 124 -2.15 16.58 25.75
N SER A 125 -2.94 16.07 26.70
CA SER A 125 -2.46 15.16 27.75
C SER A 125 -1.80 13.89 27.21
N LEU A 126 -2.32 13.27 26.14
CA LEU A 126 -1.70 12.09 25.52
C LEU A 126 -0.37 12.44 24.85
N LEU A 127 -0.29 13.61 24.22
CA LEU A 127 0.92 14.10 23.57
C LEU A 127 2.03 14.33 24.61
N LEU A 128 1.69 14.91 25.77
CA LEU A 128 2.59 15.03 26.91
C LEU A 128 3.04 13.68 27.46
N ILE A 129 2.13 12.69 27.56
CA ILE A 129 2.49 11.33 28.00
C ILE A 129 3.45 10.66 27.00
N CYS A 130 3.23 10.82 25.69
CA CYS A 130 4.14 10.31 24.66
C CYS A 130 5.53 10.95 24.77
N ILE A 131 5.60 12.27 24.94
CA ILE A 131 6.88 12.98 25.12
C ILE A 131 7.59 12.50 26.40
N LEU A 132 6.88 12.43 27.53
CA LEU A 132 7.44 11.99 28.81
C LEU A 132 7.92 10.54 28.77
N THR A 133 7.20 9.64 28.08
CA THR A 133 7.59 8.24 27.94
C THR A 133 8.84 8.09 27.07
N ILE A 134 8.92 8.80 25.95
CA ILE A 134 10.13 8.85 25.10
C ILE A 134 11.32 9.41 25.90
N LEU A 135 11.11 10.50 26.65
CA LEU A 135 12.15 11.10 27.49
C LEU A 135 12.64 10.11 28.56
N ALA A 136 11.71 9.44 29.26
CA ALA A 136 12.02 8.46 30.29
C ALA A 136 12.81 7.26 29.74
N ILE A 137 12.42 6.73 28.57
CA ILE A 137 13.14 5.66 27.87
C ILE A 137 14.56 6.11 27.51
N THR A 138 14.70 7.34 27.00
CA THR A 138 15.99 7.89 26.58
C THR A 138 16.92 8.14 27.78
N LEU A 139 16.38 8.66 28.88
CA LEU A 139 17.11 8.86 30.14
C LEU A 139 17.52 7.54 30.79
N ARG A 140 16.65 6.52 30.75
CA ARG A 140 16.97 5.17 31.23
C ARG A 140 18.12 4.55 30.43
N LYS A 141 18.04 4.57 29.10
CA LYS A 141 19.13 4.09 28.22
C LYS A 141 20.44 4.81 28.51
N LYS A 142 20.41 6.15 28.63
CA LYS A 142 21.61 6.94 28.97
C LYS A 142 22.20 6.57 30.34
N LYS A 143 21.37 6.28 31.34
CA LYS A 143 21.84 5.85 32.68
C LYS A 143 22.47 4.45 32.63
N GLU A 144 21.87 3.52 31.89
CA GLU A 144 22.42 2.18 31.68
C GLU A 144 23.78 2.25 30.95
N ASP A 145 23.90 3.07 29.90
CA ASP A 145 25.16 3.31 29.18
C ASP A 145 26.27 3.91 30.07
N ILE A 146 25.92 4.85 30.96
CA ILE A 146 26.88 5.46 31.89
C ILE A 146 27.35 4.46 32.94
N THR A 147 26.46 3.56 33.39
CA THR A 147 26.78 2.55 34.39
C THR A 147 27.71 1.49 33.80
N PHE A 148 27.44 1.04 32.57
CA PHE A 148 28.29 0.09 31.83
C PHE A 148 29.70 0.63 31.53
N ARG A 149 29.88 1.94 31.34
CA ARG A 149 31.20 2.56 31.12
C ARG A 149 32.04 2.75 32.39
N LYS A 150 31.48 2.49 33.57
CA LYS A 150 32.19 2.64 34.87
C LYS A 150 32.69 1.30 35.43
N GLU A 151 32.31 0.18 34.82
CA GLU A 151 32.86 -1.16 35.07
C GLU A 151 33.98 -1.48 34.06
#